data_AF-E9CQC1-F1
#
_entry.id   AF-E9CQC1-F1
#
_cell.length_a   1.000
_cell.length_b   1.000
_cell.length_c   1.000
_cell.angle_alpha   90.00
_cell.angle_beta   90.00
_cell.angle_gamma   90.00
#
_symmetry.space_group_name_H-M   'P 1'
#
loop_
_entity.id
_entity.type
_entity.pdbx_description
1 polymer ?
#
loop_
_entity_poly.entity_id
_entity_poly.type
_entity_poly.pdbx_seq_one_letter_code
_entity_poly.pdbx_strand_id
1 'polypeptide(L)'
;MQQLVSYFHRVLLTTTVQGYEGSGRGFLLKFCAGLPAFRSLSLQQPMRWAQDDSLERVINNALLFNELPEWQATKQEISVSQVEQRELCADPQRLRRFYALLSSAHYRTSPLDLRRLMDAPGMHFALAQMAQEVVGALWLVDEGGLNAELAHGVWAGRRRPRGNLVAQSLAAHGGQWWAPMLHSRRITRIAVLPALRRQGIARRLIAQQRQQVQG
;
A
#
# COMPACT_ATOMS: atom_id res chain seq x y z
N MET A 1 -2.37 4.18 23.60
CA MET A 1 -2.08 5.57 23.17
C MET A 1 -3.22 6.53 23.51
N GLN A 2 -4.48 6.29 23.12
CA GLN A 2 -5.62 7.13 23.55
C GLN A 2 -5.71 7.28 25.08
N GLN A 3 -5.57 6.17 25.81
CA GLN A 3 -5.53 6.17 27.28
C GLN A 3 -4.41 7.04 27.87
N LEU A 4 -3.25 7.09 27.23
CA LEU A 4 -2.14 7.96 27.65
C LEU A 4 -2.47 9.42 27.38
N VAL A 5 -3.03 9.72 26.19
CA VAL A 5 -3.41 11.10 25.84
C VAL A 5 -4.50 11.64 26.76
N SER A 6 -5.45 10.81 27.19
CA SER A 6 -6.51 11.22 28.12
C SER A 6 -6.02 11.43 29.55
N TYR A 7 -4.87 10.85 29.93
CA TYR A 7 -4.36 10.94 31.30
C TYR A 7 -3.64 12.26 31.59
N PHE A 8 -3.07 12.90 30.58
CA PHE A 8 -2.29 14.13 30.72
C PHE A 8 -3.02 15.34 30.11
N HIS A 9 -2.94 16.49 30.78
CA HIS A 9 -3.58 17.73 30.35
C HIS A 9 -3.00 18.32 29.05
N ARG A 10 -1.72 18.06 28.76
CA ARG A 10 -1.02 18.54 27.57
C ARG A 10 -0.10 17.44 27.05
N VAL A 11 -0.26 17.07 25.79
CA VAL A 11 0.55 16.04 25.15
C VAL A 11 1.05 16.58 23.82
N LEU A 12 2.37 16.50 23.61
CA LEU A 12 3.00 16.74 22.33
C LEU A 12 3.22 15.40 21.63
N LEU A 13 2.59 15.24 20.46
CA LEU A 13 2.78 14.06 19.61
C LEU A 13 3.67 14.48 18.43
N THR A 14 4.82 13.84 18.30
CA THR A 14 5.73 14.07 17.18
C THR A 14 5.67 12.90 16.21
N THR A 15 5.59 13.21 14.93
CA THR A 15 5.65 12.20 13.87
C THR A 15 6.31 12.82 12.65
N THR A 16 7.06 12.01 11.91
CA THR A 16 7.54 12.39 10.59
C THR A 16 6.48 12.03 9.56
N VAL A 17 6.15 12.98 8.70
CA VAL A 17 5.40 12.73 7.47
C VAL A 17 6.37 12.88 6.32
N GLN A 18 6.27 12.00 5.31
CA GLN A 18 7.15 11.97 4.14
C GLN A 18 8.60 11.60 4.50
N GLY A 19 9.06 10.46 4.02
CA GLY A 19 10.38 9.94 4.33
C GLY A 19 10.46 8.42 4.24
N TYR A 20 11.65 7.90 4.48
CA TYR A 20 11.99 6.49 4.20
C TYR A 20 11.47 5.50 5.25
N GLU A 21 11.22 5.93 6.50
CA GLU A 21 10.84 5.01 7.59
C GLU A 21 9.33 4.88 7.83
N GLY A 22 8.52 5.74 7.22
CA GLY A 22 7.07 5.62 7.30
C GLY A 22 6.33 6.91 7.00
N SER A 23 5.03 6.80 6.78
CA SER A 23 4.14 7.94 6.69
C SER A 23 3.38 8.07 8.02
N GLY A 24 3.73 9.08 8.83
CA GLY A 24 2.92 9.51 9.98
C GLY A 24 1.52 9.97 9.60
N ARG A 25 1.15 9.91 8.31
CA ARG A 25 -0.09 10.42 7.76
C ARG A 25 -1.30 9.56 8.14
N GLY A 26 -1.14 8.23 8.16
CA GLY A 26 -2.18 7.35 8.70
C GLY A 26 -2.46 7.64 10.18
N PHE A 27 -1.42 7.99 10.94
CA PHE A 27 -1.53 8.44 12.31
C PHE A 27 -2.27 9.78 12.41
N LEU A 28 -1.91 10.80 11.62
CA LEU A 28 -2.63 12.09 11.60
C LEU A 28 -4.11 11.93 11.20
N LEU A 29 -4.40 11.18 10.14
CA LEU A 29 -5.74 11.08 9.57
C LEU A 29 -6.69 10.16 10.34
N LYS A 30 -6.19 9.18 11.09
CA LYS A 30 -7.02 8.22 11.83
C LYS A 30 -6.97 8.43 13.34
N PHE A 31 -5.78 8.64 13.90
CA PHE A 31 -5.61 8.79 15.34
C PHE A 31 -5.87 10.23 15.78
N CYS A 32 -5.15 11.21 15.20
CA CYS A 32 -5.31 12.61 15.61
C CYS A 32 -6.68 13.18 15.27
N ALA A 33 -7.29 12.77 14.15
CA ALA A 33 -8.66 13.16 13.78
C ALA A 33 -9.73 12.74 14.81
N GLY A 34 -9.46 11.71 15.62
CA GLY A 34 -10.36 11.27 16.69
C GLY A 34 -10.13 11.95 18.05
N LEU A 35 -9.17 12.89 18.15
CA LEU A 35 -8.88 13.60 19.39
C LEU A 35 -9.69 14.91 19.46
N PRO A 36 -10.40 15.17 20.56
CA PRO A 36 -11.37 16.26 20.64
C PRO A 36 -10.77 17.68 20.58
N ALA A 37 -9.48 17.84 20.93
CA ALA A 37 -8.78 19.13 20.96
C ALA A 37 -7.43 19.08 20.24
N PHE A 38 -7.35 18.34 19.12
CA PHE A 38 -6.11 18.24 18.36
C PHE A 38 -5.77 19.55 17.65
N ARG A 39 -4.57 20.07 17.92
CA ARG A 39 -3.98 21.19 17.17
C ARG A 39 -2.80 20.69 16.36
N SER A 40 -2.92 20.79 15.04
CA SER A 40 -1.84 20.43 14.12
C SER A 40 -0.80 21.56 14.04
N LEU A 41 0.47 21.19 14.17
CA LEU A 41 1.63 22.05 13.91
C LEU A 41 2.57 21.30 12.96
N SER A 42 3.21 22.01 12.04
CA SER A 42 4.13 21.42 11.06
C SER A 42 5.43 22.20 10.98
N LEU A 43 6.55 21.49 11.00
CA LEU A 43 7.86 22.03 10.65
C LEU A 43 8.15 21.67 9.19
N GLN A 44 8.33 22.68 8.36
CA GLN A 44 8.52 22.52 6.90
C GLN A 44 9.93 22.89 6.46
N GLN A 45 10.58 23.81 7.18
CA GLN A 45 11.93 24.28 6.83
C GLN A 45 12.99 23.28 7.33
N PRO A 46 13.81 22.69 6.46
CA PRO A 46 14.93 21.87 6.87
C PRO A 46 15.98 22.73 7.59
N MET A 47 16.57 22.18 8.65
CA MET A 47 17.64 22.87 9.40
C MET A 47 19.04 22.61 8.85
N ARG A 48 19.22 21.51 8.10
CA ARG A 48 20.54 21.02 7.67
C ARG A 48 20.97 21.52 6.28
N TRP A 49 20.01 21.92 5.47
CA TRP A 49 20.21 22.42 4.11
C TRP A 49 19.17 23.49 3.81
N ALA A 50 19.33 24.19 2.69
CA ALA A 50 18.40 25.23 2.28
C ALA A 50 17.05 24.65 1.87
N GLN A 51 15.99 25.43 2.01
CA GLN A 51 14.71 25.09 1.38
C GLN A 51 14.90 24.91 -0.14
N ASP A 52 14.19 23.96 -0.73
CA ASP A 52 14.26 23.61 -2.16
C ASP A 52 15.60 23.04 -2.65
N ASP A 53 16.37 22.42 -1.74
CA ASP A 53 17.60 21.70 -2.09
C ASP A 53 17.39 20.72 -3.26
N SER A 54 18.28 20.79 -4.24
CA SER A 54 18.16 20.01 -5.48
C SER A 54 18.33 18.52 -5.24
N LEU A 55 19.18 18.09 -4.32
CA LEU A 55 19.37 16.68 -4.00
C LEU A 55 18.13 16.15 -3.26
N GLU A 56 17.57 16.91 -2.33
CA GLU A 56 16.30 16.55 -1.68
C GLU A 56 15.18 16.36 -2.69
N ARG A 57 15.03 17.28 -3.66
CA ARG A 57 14.04 17.16 -4.74
C ARG A 57 14.26 15.90 -5.59
N VAL A 58 15.51 15.58 -5.94
CA VAL A 58 15.85 14.38 -6.70
C VAL A 58 15.45 13.12 -5.94
N ILE A 59 15.80 13.03 -4.65
CA ILE A 59 15.47 11.89 -3.79
C ILE A 59 13.95 11.74 -3.65
N ASN A 60 13.24 12.84 -3.39
CA ASN A 60 11.79 12.82 -3.19
C ASN A 60 11.03 12.42 -4.47
N ASN A 61 11.52 12.86 -5.63
CA ASN A 61 10.98 12.45 -6.92
C ASN A 61 11.27 10.97 -7.23
N ALA A 62 12.50 10.52 -7.00
CA ALA A 62 12.90 9.14 -7.28
C ALA A 62 12.17 8.12 -6.39
N LEU A 63 11.94 8.47 -5.12
CA LEU A 63 11.31 7.58 -4.14
C LEU A 63 9.80 7.83 -3.95
N LEU A 64 9.24 8.77 -4.71
CA LEU A 64 7.84 9.20 -4.62
C LEU A 64 7.42 9.57 -3.19
N PHE A 65 8.30 10.25 -2.45
CA PHE A 65 8.01 10.80 -1.12
C PHE A 65 7.17 12.08 -1.16
N ASN A 66 6.98 12.61 -2.37
CA ASN A 66 6.25 13.85 -2.62
C ASN A 66 4.83 13.86 -2.06
N GLU A 67 4.28 15.07 -1.95
CA GLU A 67 2.89 15.27 -1.59
C GLU A 67 1.95 14.46 -2.48
N LEU A 68 0.90 13.95 -1.81
CA LEU A 68 -0.19 13.27 -2.48
C LEU A 68 -0.77 14.23 -3.51
N PRO A 69 -1.00 13.76 -4.75
CA PRO A 69 -1.59 14.61 -5.75
C PRO A 69 -2.98 15.04 -5.29
N GLU A 70 -3.42 16.24 -5.68
CA GLU A 70 -4.82 16.60 -5.50
C GLU A 70 -5.68 15.67 -6.37
N TRP A 71 -6.68 15.07 -5.73
CA TRP A 71 -7.69 14.28 -6.44
C TRP A 71 -8.91 15.13 -6.64
N GLN A 72 -9.18 15.47 -7.89
CA GLN A 72 -10.42 16.13 -8.26
C GLN A 72 -11.51 15.07 -8.34
N ALA A 73 -12.30 14.95 -7.27
CA ALA A 73 -13.44 14.05 -7.26
C ALA A 73 -14.58 14.63 -8.12
N THR A 74 -14.57 14.36 -9.43
CA THR A 74 -15.68 14.67 -10.34
C THR A 74 -16.84 13.67 -10.14
N LYS A 75 -18.06 14.03 -10.57
CA LYS A 75 -19.22 13.11 -10.58
C LYS A 75 -19.24 12.25 -11.85
N GLN A 76 -18.11 11.66 -12.20
CA GLN A 76 -18.00 10.82 -13.40
C GLN A 76 -18.08 9.34 -13.05
N GLU A 77 -18.35 8.52 -14.07
CA GLU A 77 -18.41 7.08 -13.89
C GLU A 77 -17.02 6.50 -13.57
N ILE A 78 -17.00 5.53 -12.65
CA ILE A 78 -15.78 4.87 -12.21
C ILE A 78 -15.63 3.56 -12.99
N SER A 79 -14.61 3.49 -13.84
CA SER A 79 -14.19 2.26 -14.52
C SER A 79 -13.17 1.52 -13.67
N VAL A 80 -13.08 0.19 -13.85
CA VAL A 80 -12.08 -0.63 -13.18
C VAL A 80 -11.37 -1.47 -14.24
N SER A 81 -10.04 -1.45 -14.21
CA SER A 81 -9.20 -2.14 -15.18
C SER A 81 -8.00 -2.78 -14.51
N GLN A 82 -7.49 -3.86 -15.12
CA GLN A 82 -6.17 -4.38 -14.82
C GLN A 82 -5.13 -3.49 -15.50
N VAL A 83 -3.94 -3.40 -14.91
CA VAL A 83 -2.78 -2.78 -15.55
C VAL A 83 -1.57 -3.69 -15.38
N GLU A 84 -0.77 -3.85 -16.43
CA GLU A 84 0.47 -4.59 -16.32
C GLU A 84 1.54 -3.74 -15.61
N GLN A 85 2.50 -4.40 -14.95
CA GLN A 85 3.60 -3.73 -14.26
C GLN A 85 4.35 -2.76 -15.18
N ARG A 86 4.64 -3.18 -16.42
CA ARG A 86 5.33 -2.36 -17.42
C ARG A 86 4.53 -1.12 -17.83
N GLU A 87 3.22 -1.26 -18.00
CA GLU A 87 2.34 -0.16 -18.42
C GLU A 87 2.19 0.86 -17.30
N LEU A 88 2.06 0.39 -16.06
CA LEU A 88 2.01 1.27 -14.90
C LEU A 88 3.32 2.03 -14.74
N CYS A 89 4.47 1.39 -14.93
CA CYS A 89 5.78 2.03 -14.83
C CYS A 89 6.11 2.96 -16.01
N ALA A 90 5.53 2.71 -17.19
CA ALA A 90 5.70 3.56 -18.38
C ALA A 90 4.95 4.90 -18.30
N ASP A 91 3.98 5.04 -17.38
CA ASP A 91 3.22 6.25 -17.13
C ASP A 91 3.55 6.81 -15.72
N PRO A 92 4.53 7.72 -15.59
CA PRO A 92 4.97 8.23 -14.29
C PRO A 92 3.88 8.91 -13.48
N GLN A 93 2.92 9.58 -14.14
CA GLN A 93 1.81 10.25 -13.45
C GLN A 93 0.85 9.23 -12.86
N ARG A 94 0.50 8.19 -13.63
CA ARG A 94 -0.34 7.10 -13.16
C ARG A 94 0.33 6.32 -12.04
N LEU A 95 1.62 5.99 -12.18
CA LEU A 95 2.41 5.34 -11.13
C LEU A 95 2.39 6.18 -9.85
N ARG A 96 2.67 7.49 -9.95
CA ARG A 96 2.66 8.39 -8.79
C ARG A 96 1.30 8.41 -8.11
N ARG A 97 0.21 8.56 -8.85
CA ARG A 97 -1.16 8.56 -8.27
C ARG A 97 -1.52 7.22 -7.64
N PHE A 98 -1.19 6.11 -8.31
CA PHE A 98 -1.43 4.76 -7.82
C PHE A 98 -0.67 4.49 -6.51
N TYR A 99 0.63 4.76 -6.50
CA TYR A 99 1.48 4.53 -5.32
C TYR A 99 1.12 5.49 -4.17
N ALA A 100 0.83 6.75 -4.46
CA ALA A 100 0.34 7.73 -3.49
C ALA A 100 -0.95 7.27 -2.80
N LEU A 101 -1.89 6.71 -3.57
CA LEU A 101 -3.12 6.17 -3.01
C LEU A 101 -2.84 4.99 -2.07
N LEU A 102 -1.99 4.05 -2.48
CA LEU A 102 -1.59 2.92 -1.63
C LEU A 102 -0.86 3.41 -0.37
N SER A 103 0.07 4.35 -0.48
CA SER A 103 0.86 4.83 0.65
C SER A 103 0.03 5.63 1.65
N SER A 104 -0.97 6.38 1.18
CA SER A 104 -1.88 7.14 2.05
C SER A 104 -2.77 6.27 2.94
N ALA A 105 -3.09 5.05 2.51
CA ALA A 105 -4.01 4.15 3.21
C ALA A 105 -3.33 3.25 4.25
N HIS A 106 -2.00 3.14 4.19
CA HIS A 106 -1.21 2.20 5.00
C HIS A 106 -0.36 2.93 6.04
N TYR A 107 -0.31 2.36 7.24
CA TYR A 107 0.38 2.94 8.39
C TYR A 107 1.91 3.04 8.21
N ARG A 108 2.49 2.18 7.37
CA ARG A 108 3.92 2.20 7.05
C ARG A 108 4.12 1.93 5.57
N THR A 109 4.91 2.78 4.94
CA THR A 109 5.42 2.60 3.58
C THR A 109 6.92 2.77 3.59
N SER A 110 7.60 1.92 2.83
CA SER A 110 9.05 1.95 2.66
C SER A 110 9.40 2.08 1.18
N PRO A 111 10.55 2.68 0.82
CA PRO A 111 11.09 2.64 -0.54
C PRO A 111 11.19 1.23 -1.13
N LEU A 112 11.36 0.21 -0.27
CA LEU A 112 11.35 -1.19 -0.69
C LEU A 112 10.01 -1.62 -1.30
N ASP A 113 8.90 -1.00 -0.90
CA ASP A 113 7.60 -1.27 -1.49
C ASP A 113 7.55 -0.76 -2.93
N LEU A 114 8.07 0.45 -3.20
CA LEU A 114 8.14 1.01 -4.55
C LEU A 114 9.02 0.13 -5.45
N ARG A 115 10.21 -0.26 -4.97
CA ARG A 115 11.08 -1.17 -5.72
C ARG A 115 10.40 -2.50 -6.03
N ARG A 116 9.69 -3.10 -5.06
CA ARG A 116 8.94 -4.34 -5.31
C ARG A 116 7.82 -4.13 -6.32
N LEU A 117 7.12 -3.01 -6.25
CA LEU A 117 6.05 -2.68 -7.19
C LEU A 117 6.61 -2.56 -8.61
N MET A 118 7.78 -1.95 -8.79
CA MET A 118 8.37 -1.70 -10.10
C MET A 118 9.07 -2.92 -10.71
N ASP A 119 9.80 -3.69 -9.90
CA ASP A 119 10.77 -4.68 -10.42
C ASP A 119 10.47 -6.13 -10.03
N ALA A 120 9.69 -6.37 -8.98
CA ALA A 120 9.53 -7.73 -8.50
C ALA A 120 8.60 -8.53 -9.42
N PRO A 121 8.92 -9.81 -9.70
CA PRO A 121 8.07 -10.68 -10.52
C PRO A 121 6.80 -11.09 -9.76
N GLY A 122 5.81 -11.57 -10.52
CA GLY A 122 4.55 -12.09 -9.99
C GLY A 122 3.65 -11.01 -9.36
N MET A 123 3.88 -9.74 -9.69
CA MET A 123 3.07 -8.62 -9.22
C MET A 123 1.94 -8.33 -10.21
N HIS A 124 0.71 -8.20 -9.70
CA HIS A 124 -0.46 -7.87 -10.50
C HIS A 124 -1.14 -6.63 -9.94
N PHE A 125 -1.63 -5.77 -10.83
CA PHE A 125 -2.20 -4.49 -10.47
C PHE A 125 -3.56 -4.30 -11.11
N ALA A 126 -4.47 -3.69 -10.36
CA ALA A 126 -5.73 -3.19 -10.88
C ALA A 126 -6.01 -1.81 -10.32
N LEU A 127 -6.63 -0.96 -11.13
CA LEU A 127 -6.93 0.41 -10.79
C LEU A 127 -8.41 0.71 -11.04
N ALA A 128 -8.95 1.59 -10.22
CA ALA A 128 -10.24 2.21 -10.48
C ALA A 128 -9.98 3.65 -10.92
N GLN A 129 -10.55 4.03 -12.04
CA GLN A 129 -10.30 5.29 -12.72
C GLN A 129 -11.58 6.10 -12.84
N MET A 130 -11.46 7.41 -12.68
CA MET A 130 -12.52 8.38 -12.90
C MET A 130 -11.94 9.49 -13.78
N ALA A 131 -12.33 9.51 -15.06
CA ALA A 131 -11.55 10.14 -16.12
C ALA A 131 -10.06 9.77 -16.04
N GLN A 132 -9.20 10.74 -15.74
CA GLN A 132 -7.74 10.56 -15.66
C GLN A 132 -7.25 10.28 -14.24
N GLU A 133 -8.16 10.30 -13.25
CA GLU A 133 -7.83 10.17 -11.84
C GLU A 133 -7.84 8.72 -11.37
N VAL A 134 -6.75 8.28 -10.74
CA VAL A 134 -6.69 6.98 -10.06
C VAL A 134 -7.37 7.12 -8.69
N VAL A 135 -8.58 6.58 -8.58
CA VAL A 135 -9.43 6.67 -7.38
C VAL A 135 -9.45 5.40 -6.53
N GLY A 136 -8.97 4.29 -7.10
CA GLY A 136 -8.80 3.00 -6.42
C GLY A 136 -7.56 2.28 -6.94
N ALA A 137 -6.88 1.55 -6.07
CA ALA A 137 -5.68 0.79 -6.39
C ALA A 137 -5.71 -0.57 -5.67
N LEU A 138 -5.36 -1.62 -6.39
CA LEU A 138 -5.21 -2.99 -5.91
C LEU A 138 -3.87 -3.53 -6.37
N TRP A 139 -3.08 -4.05 -5.43
CA TRP A 139 -1.81 -4.70 -5.67
C TRP A 139 -1.82 -6.12 -5.10
N LEU A 140 -1.60 -7.08 -5.98
CA LEU A 140 -1.54 -8.51 -5.71
C LEU A 140 -0.12 -9.05 -5.94
N VAL A 141 0.20 -10.16 -5.30
CA VAL A 141 1.40 -10.95 -5.59
C VAL A 141 1.03 -12.42 -5.68
N ASP A 142 1.62 -13.14 -6.64
CA ASP A 142 1.49 -14.59 -6.75
C ASP A 142 2.12 -15.28 -5.53
N GLU A 143 1.45 -16.29 -5.00
CA GLU A 143 1.95 -17.15 -3.93
C GLU A 143 1.60 -18.62 -4.18
N GLY A 144 2.49 -19.49 -3.71
CA GLY A 144 2.37 -20.94 -3.73
C GLY A 144 3.16 -21.59 -4.87
N GLY A 145 2.70 -22.75 -5.36
CA GLY A 145 3.45 -23.56 -6.34
C GLY A 145 4.73 -24.20 -5.78
N LEU A 146 4.80 -24.42 -4.46
CA LEU A 146 5.93 -25.14 -3.85
C LEU A 146 5.85 -26.63 -4.18
N ASN A 147 7.01 -27.28 -4.29
CA ASN A 147 7.06 -28.74 -4.37
C ASN A 147 6.66 -29.39 -3.03
N ALA A 148 6.27 -30.67 -3.09
CA ALA A 148 5.76 -31.39 -1.92
C ALA A 148 6.79 -31.49 -0.77
N GLU A 149 8.08 -31.67 -1.10
CA GLU A 149 9.16 -31.76 -0.12
C GLU A 149 9.28 -30.46 0.69
N LEU A 150 9.30 -29.31 0.01
CA LEU A 150 9.41 -28.00 0.66
C LEU A 150 8.13 -27.67 1.43
N ALA A 151 6.96 -27.97 0.88
CA ALA A 151 5.68 -27.78 1.56
C ALA A 151 5.62 -28.58 2.87
N HIS A 152 6.05 -29.85 2.85
CA HIS A 152 6.14 -30.67 4.06
C HIS A 152 7.19 -30.13 5.05
N GLY A 153 8.34 -29.66 4.56
CA GLY A 153 9.36 -29.02 5.38
C GLY A 153 8.87 -27.75 6.09
N VAL A 154 8.03 -26.94 5.43
CA VAL A 154 7.38 -25.77 6.02
C VAL A 154 6.37 -26.17 7.08
N TRP A 155 5.48 -27.11 6.77
CA TRP A 155 4.49 -27.65 7.72
C TRP A 155 5.15 -28.21 8.99
N ALA A 156 6.26 -28.93 8.83
CA ALA A 156 7.01 -29.50 9.95
C ALA A 156 7.87 -28.49 10.73
N GLY A 157 7.82 -27.19 10.37
CA GLY A 157 8.63 -26.15 11.00
C GLY A 157 10.14 -26.25 10.73
N ARG A 158 10.56 -27.09 9.79
CA ARG A 158 11.98 -27.33 9.46
C ARG A 158 12.54 -26.32 8.45
N ARG A 159 11.66 -25.69 7.66
CA ARG A 159 12.04 -24.75 6.58
C ARG A 159 11.16 -23.50 6.65
N ARG A 160 11.75 -22.35 6.31
CA ARG A 160 11.05 -21.07 6.17
C ARG A 160 11.59 -20.28 4.97
N PRO A 161 11.30 -20.72 3.73
CA PRO A 161 11.74 -20.01 2.53
C PRO A 161 11.14 -18.59 2.47
N ARG A 162 11.83 -17.68 1.75
CA ARG A 162 11.34 -16.31 1.53
C ARG A 162 10.15 -16.31 0.56
N GLY A 163 9.24 -15.34 0.71
CA GLY A 163 8.02 -15.23 -0.11
C GLY A 163 6.86 -16.10 0.39
N ASN A 164 5.80 -16.26 -0.40
CA ASN A 164 4.70 -17.21 -0.12
C ASN A 164 4.13 -17.09 1.30
N LEU A 165 3.88 -15.87 1.77
CA LEU A 165 3.59 -15.60 3.17
C LEU A 165 2.33 -16.33 3.66
N VAL A 166 1.22 -16.16 2.94
CA VAL A 166 -0.06 -16.76 3.32
C VAL A 166 -0.06 -18.24 2.96
N ALA A 167 0.45 -18.58 1.78
CA ALA A 167 0.59 -19.98 1.34
C ALA A 167 1.36 -20.83 2.38
N GLN A 168 2.51 -20.36 2.87
CA GLN A 168 3.28 -21.02 3.93
C GLN A 168 2.60 -20.97 5.29
N SER A 169 1.94 -19.87 5.64
CA SER A 169 1.18 -19.72 6.90
C SER A 169 0.08 -20.78 7.03
N LEU A 170 -0.62 -21.10 5.93
CA LEU A 170 -1.62 -22.17 5.90
C LEU A 170 -1.02 -23.54 6.26
N ALA A 171 0.18 -23.86 5.77
CA ALA A 171 0.88 -25.07 6.18
C ALA A 171 1.38 -25.00 7.64
N ALA A 172 2.10 -23.96 8.01
CA ALA A 172 2.77 -23.85 9.31
C ALA A 172 1.80 -23.67 10.49
N HIS A 173 0.62 -23.09 10.26
CA HIS A 173 -0.34 -22.74 11.31
C HIS A 173 -1.75 -23.30 11.08
N GLY A 174 -2.15 -23.54 9.83
CA GLY A 174 -3.48 -24.08 9.49
C GLY A 174 -3.54 -25.61 9.41
N GLY A 175 -2.40 -26.29 9.45
CA GLY A 175 -2.32 -27.76 9.36
C GLY A 175 -2.53 -28.33 7.95
N GLN A 176 -2.85 -27.50 6.95
CA GLN A 176 -2.94 -27.93 5.55
C GLN A 176 -1.54 -27.96 4.92
N TRP A 177 -0.80 -29.06 5.13
CA TRP A 177 0.57 -29.20 4.64
C TRP A 177 0.72 -28.98 3.12
N TRP A 178 -0.32 -29.31 2.34
CA TRP A 178 -0.35 -29.16 0.88
C TRP A 178 -0.72 -27.74 0.41
N ALA A 179 -1.19 -26.85 1.29
CA ALA A 179 -1.63 -25.51 0.90
C ALA A 179 -0.57 -24.68 0.14
N PRO A 180 0.74 -24.73 0.47
CA PRO A 180 1.77 -24.02 -0.27
C PRO A 180 1.98 -24.55 -1.70
N MET A 181 1.47 -25.74 -2.03
CA MET A 181 1.56 -26.31 -3.37
C MET A 181 0.52 -25.71 -4.33
N LEU A 182 -0.58 -25.17 -3.81
CA LEU A 182 -1.59 -24.51 -4.63
C LEU A 182 -1.08 -23.18 -5.18
N HIS A 183 -1.63 -22.72 -6.29
CA HIS A 183 -1.39 -21.38 -6.82
C HIS A 183 -2.46 -20.40 -6.32
N SER A 184 -2.03 -19.23 -5.88
CA SER A 184 -2.91 -18.18 -5.35
C SER A 184 -2.34 -16.80 -5.62
N ARG A 185 -3.18 -15.77 -5.46
CA ARG A 185 -2.75 -14.37 -5.43
C ARG A 185 -3.12 -13.75 -4.09
N ARG A 186 -2.12 -13.23 -3.39
CA ARG A 186 -2.33 -12.51 -2.13
C ARG A 186 -2.51 -11.03 -2.42
N ILE A 187 -3.56 -10.44 -1.85
CA ILE A 187 -3.70 -8.98 -1.77
C ILE A 187 -2.60 -8.44 -0.87
N THR A 188 -1.65 -7.72 -1.47
CA THR A 188 -0.59 -7.00 -0.74
C THR A 188 -1.12 -5.69 -0.22
N ARG A 189 -1.80 -4.90 -1.07
CA ARG A 189 -2.44 -3.65 -0.67
C ARG A 189 -3.70 -3.39 -1.50
N ILE A 190 -4.67 -2.75 -0.88
CA ILE A 190 -5.84 -2.20 -1.54
C ILE A 190 -6.17 -0.84 -0.91
N ALA A 191 -6.46 0.15 -1.74
CA ALA A 191 -6.82 1.49 -1.29
C ALA A 191 -7.86 2.11 -2.20
N VAL A 192 -8.76 2.91 -1.62
CA VAL A 192 -9.76 3.72 -2.31
C VAL A 192 -9.74 5.10 -1.68
N LEU A 193 -9.90 6.13 -2.51
CA LEU A 193 -9.95 7.51 -2.05
C LEU A 193 -10.98 7.69 -0.93
N PRO A 194 -10.63 8.39 0.17
CA PRO A 194 -11.53 8.58 1.30
C PRO A 194 -12.94 9.05 0.91
N ALA A 195 -13.03 10.03 0.01
CA ALA A 195 -14.30 10.59 -0.46
C ALA A 195 -15.19 9.61 -1.23
N LEU A 196 -14.62 8.53 -1.78
CA LEU A 196 -15.32 7.53 -2.60
C LEU A 196 -15.44 6.16 -1.91
N ARG A 197 -15.12 6.09 -0.61
CA ARG A 197 -15.30 4.88 0.19
C ARG A 197 -16.78 4.55 0.33
N ARG A 198 -17.06 3.28 0.65
CA ARG A 198 -18.43 2.73 0.84
C ARG A 198 -19.29 2.69 -0.44
N GLN A 199 -18.73 3.01 -1.60
CA GLN A 199 -19.39 2.89 -2.92
C GLN A 199 -19.08 1.56 -3.65
N GLY A 200 -18.50 0.58 -2.96
CA GLY A 200 -18.23 -0.75 -3.55
C GLY A 200 -17.02 -0.84 -4.50
N ILE A 201 -16.25 0.23 -4.71
CA ILE A 201 -15.08 0.26 -5.63
C ILE A 201 -14.07 -0.87 -5.33
N ALA A 202 -13.69 -1.04 -4.06
CA ALA A 202 -12.77 -2.11 -3.65
C ALA A 202 -13.31 -3.52 -3.97
N ARG A 203 -14.63 -3.72 -3.84
CA ARG A 203 -15.28 -4.98 -4.18
C ARG A 203 -15.24 -5.24 -5.68
N ARG A 204 -15.46 -4.21 -6.51
CA ARG A 204 -15.35 -4.29 -7.97
C ARG A 204 -13.93 -4.64 -8.42
N LEU A 205 -12.91 -4.00 -7.83
CA LEU A 205 -11.49 -4.32 -8.05
C LEU A 205 -11.20 -5.81 -7.80
N ILE A 206 -11.64 -6.35 -6.66
CA ILE A 206 -11.43 -7.75 -6.31
C ILE A 206 -12.22 -8.69 -7.24
N ALA A 207 -13.47 -8.36 -7.55
CA ALA A 207 -14.32 -9.17 -8.40
C ALA A 207 -13.75 -9.34 -9.81
N GLN A 208 -13.23 -8.25 -10.40
CA GLN A 208 -12.59 -8.28 -11.71
C GLN A 208 -11.36 -9.20 -11.72
N GLN A 209 -10.52 -9.14 -10.68
CA GLN A 209 -9.35 -10.00 -10.57
C GLN A 209 -9.71 -11.48 -10.39
N ARG A 210 -10.85 -11.79 -9.76
CA ARG A 210 -11.35 -13.17 -9.66
C ARG A 210 -11.82 -13.73 -10.99
N GLN A 211 -12.52 -12.92 -11.80
CA GLN A 211 -13.04 -13.35 -13.10
C GLN A 211 -11.89 -13.74 -14.07
N GLN A 212 -10.80 -12.98 -14.05
CA GLN A 212 -9.65 -13.22 -14.94
C GLN A 212 -8.78 -14.42 -14.56
N VAL A 213 -8.83 -14.88 -13.31
CA VAL A 213 -8.09 -16.09 -12.87
C VAL A 213 -8.91 -17.36 -13.14
N GLN A 214 -10.22 -17.22 -13.37
CA GLN A 214 -11.12 -18.33 -13.68
C GLN A 214 -11.33 -18.57 -15.18
N GLY A 215 -10.87 -17.65 -16.04
CA GLY A 215 -10.82 -17.82 -17.50
C GLY A 215 -9.39 -18.13 -17.95
#